data_AF-A0A2E9UNY4-F1
#
_entry.id   AF-A0A2E9UNY4-F1
#
_cell.length_a   1.000
_cell.length_b   1.000
_cell.length_c   1.000
_cell.angle_alpha   90.00
_cell.angle_beta   90.00
_cell.angle_gamma   90.00
#
_symmetry.space_group_name_H-M   'P 1'
#
loop_
_entity.id
_entity.type
_entity.pdbx_description
1 polymer ?
#
loop_
_entity_poly.entity_id
_entity_poly.type
_entity_poly.pdbx_seq_one_letter_code
_entity_poly.pdbx_strand_id
1 'polypeptide(L)'
;MDGGDGWRSLRRTLGKWNTRDLYSSIAYSGCEGLWGPPYLPDDGLGNDAETIAKYKHDAWDAVLAQHGTEDIELRDSIIERHRTERTSRLRSYLGVEELLMQVSSKYPLELVTNGSPAVQRFKLERAGLSGFFSAIVTSGDVGFGKPDPKPFYRRSNHLVSIRTAP
;
A
#
# COMPACT_ATOMS: atom_id res chain seq x y z
N MET A 1 18.53 2.05 7.87
CA MET A 1 18.21 3.45 7.51
C MET A 1 17.62 4.09 8.75
N ASP A 2 18.39 4.94 9.42
CA ASP A 2 17.98 5.57 10.68
C ASP A 2 16.77 6.46 10.47
N GLY A 3 15.69 6.16 11.20
CA GLY A 3 14.47 6.95 11.20
C GLY A 3 14.67 8.24 11.96
N GLY A 4 15.09 9.30 11.26
CA GLY A 4 15.12 10.67 11.78
C GLY A 4 13.78 11.16 12.36
N ASP A 5 13.82 12.22 13.14
CA ASP A 5 12.72 12.70 13.99
C ASP A 5 11.41 13.01 13.26
N GLY A 6 11.46 13.34 11.96
CA GLY A 6 10.28 13.47 11.11
C GLY A 6 9.43 12.20 11.05
N TRP A 7 10.05 11.02 11.08
CA TRP A 7 9.35 9.72 11.01
C TRP A 7 8.66 9.35 12.32
N ARG A 8 9.23 9.78 13.46
CA ARG A 8 8.57 9.66 14.77
C ARG A 8 7.33 10.55 14.86
N SER A 9 7.33 11.69 14.16
CA SER A 9 6.16 12.57 14.03
C SER A 9 5.05 11.91 13.20
N LEU A 10 5.38 11.32 12.05
CA LEU A 10 4.39 10.59 11.21
C LEU A 10 3.68 9.47 11.97
N ARG A 11 4.43 8.69 12.77
CA ARG A 11 3.87 7.65 13.66
C ARG A 11 2.92 8.22 14.72
N ARG A 12 3.22 9.41 15.27
CA ARG A 12 2.35 10.09 16.25
C ARG A 12 1.08 10.63 15.59
N THR A 13 1.18 11.21 14.40
CA THR A 13 0.03 11.70 13.64
C THR A 13 -0.90 10.56 13.25
N LEU A 14 -0.36 9.43 12.74
CA LEU A 14 -1.14 8.22 12.45
C LEU A 14 -1.82 7.64 13.71
N GLY A 15 -1.18 7.78 14.88
CA GLY A 15 -1.74 7.33 16.16
C GLY A 15 -2.95 8.11 16.68
N LYS A 16 -3.31 9.24 16.06
CA LYS A 16 -4.50 10.05 16.39
C LYS A 16 -5.75 9.67 15.60
N TRP A 17 -5.64 8.72 14.66
CA TRP A 17 -6.76 8.31 13.80
C TRP A 17 -7.55 7.16 14.45
N ASN A 18 -8.87 7.18 14.25
CA ASN A 18 -9.87 6.35 14.95
C ASN A 18 -9.80 4.83 14.62
N THR A 19 -8.73 4.39 13.94
CA THR A 19 -8.54 3.08 13.33
C THR A 19 -7.12 2.54 13.55
N ARG A 20 -6.38 3.08 14.52
CA ARG A 20 -5.00 2.67 14.85
C ARG A 20 -4.82 1.17 15.03
N ASP A 21 -5.76 0.51 15.69
CA ASP A 21 -5.69 -0.93 15.95
C ASP A 21 -5.87 -1.74 14.67
N LEU A 22 -6.77 -1.31 13.78
CA LEU A 22 -6.96 -1.90 12.46
C LEU A 22 -5.71 -1.71 11.58
N TYR A 23 -5.14 -0.51 11.51
CA TYR A 23 -3.94 -0.28 10.70
C TYR A 23 -2.70 -1.00 11.24
N SER A 24 -2.60 -1.13 12.56
CA SER A 24 -1.56 -1.94 13.19
C SER A 24 -1.76 -3.42 12.87
N SER A 25 -3.01 -3.92 12.92
CA SER A 25 -3.30 -5.34 12.66
C SER A 25 -3.01 -5.74 11.22
N ILE A 26 -3.18 -4.84 10.24
CA ILE A 26 -2.86 -5.10 8.84
C ILE A 26 -1.44 -4.67 8.43
N ALA A 27 -0.62 -4.21 9.37
CA ALA A 27 0.72 -3.67 9.13
C ALA A 27 0.76 -2.53 8.08
N TYR A 28 -0.30 -1.71 8.05
CA TYR A 28 -0.36 -0.50 7.25
C TYR A 28 0.49 0.59 7.89
N SER A 29 1.48 1.08 7.15
CA SER A 29 2.39 2.09 7.66
C SER A 29 1.90 3.51 7.37
N GLY A 30 2.33 4.49 8.18
CA GLY A 30 2.09 5.89 7.87
C GLY A 30 2.67 6.32 6.51
N CYS A 31 3.77 5.68 6.08
CA CYS A 31 4.30 5.90 4.74
C CYS A 31 3.33 5.40 3.65
N GLU A 32 2.63 4.29 3.90
CA GLU A 32 1.63 3.71 3.00
C GLU A 32 0.47 4.66 2.74
N GLY A 33 -0.03 5.34 3.77
CA GLY A 33 -1.07 6.37 3.65
C GLY A 33 -0.71 7.56 2.75
N LEU A 34 0.58 7.72 2.41
CA LEU A 34 1.00 8.74 1.46
C LEU A 34 1.00 8.25 -0.01
N TRP A 35 0.94 6.93 -0.29
CA TRP A 35 1.20 6.34 -1.63
C TRP A 35 0.06 6.51 -2.62
N GLY A 36 -1.17 6.22 -2.20
CA GLY A 36 -2.32 6.27 -3.10
C GLY A 36 -2.67 7.71 -3.51
N PRO A 37 -3.28 7.94 -4.67
CA PRO A 37 -4.06 9.15 -4.92
C PRO A 37 -5.12 9.33 -3.82
N PRO A 38 -5.51 10.56 -3.45
CA PRO A 38 -6.51 10.80 -2.41
C PRO A 38 -7.90 10.21 -2.77
N TYR A 39 -8.17 9.95 -4.05
CA TYR A 39 -9.40 9.35 -4.54
C TYR A 39 -9.35 7.82 -4.68
N LEU A 40 -8.31 7.14 -4.21
CA LEU A 40 -8.33 5.69 -4.03
C LEU A 40 -8.77 5.39 -2.59
N PRO A 41 -10.07 5.26 -2.31
CA PRO A 41 -10.53 4.89 -0.98
C PRO A 41 -10.02 3.49 -0.64
N ASP A 42 -9.65 3.30 0.63
CA ASP A 42 -9.41 1.96 1.17
C ASP A 42 -10.77 1.42 1.64
N ASP A 43 -11.61 1.02 0.68
CA ASP A 43 -12.97 0.52 0.95
C ASP A 43 -12.92 -0.59 2.01
N GLY A 44 -13.69 -0.40 3.09
CA GLY A 44 -13.75 -1.35 4.21
C GLY A 44 -12.66 -1.20 5.28
N LEU A 45 -11.66 -0.32 5.10
CA LEU A 45 -10.65 -0.01 6.13
C LEU A 45 -10.90 1.29 6.89
N GLY A 46 -11.95 2.05 6.51
CA GLY A 46 -12.31 3.31 7.17
C GLY A 46 -11.47 4.52 6.76
N ASN A 47 -10.73 4.42 5.65
CA ASN A 47 -10.04 5.54 5.01
C ASN A 47 -10.80 5.93 3.73
N ASP A 48 -11.83 6.74 3.89
CA ASP A 48 -12.41 7.44 2.74
C ASP A 48 -11.44 8.49 2.17
N ALA A 49 -11.80 9.07 1.04
CA ALA A 49 -10.97 10.06 0.36
C ALA A 49 -10.65 11.28 1.23
N GLU A 50 -11.61 11.72 2.04
CA GLU A 50 -11.46 12.86 2.95
C GLU A 50 -10.44 12.55 4.06
N THR A 51 -10.55 11.37 4.67
CA THR A 51 -9.64 10.87 5.70
C THR A 51 -8.21 10.80 5.17
N ILE A 52 -8.02 10.23 3.97
CA ILE A 52 -6.70 10.13 3.33
C ILE A 52 -6.13 11.51 3.00
N ALA A 53 -6.95 12.43 2.48
CA ALA A 53 -6.53 13.79 2.16
C ALA A 53 -6.08 14.54 3.42
N LYS A 54 -6.89 14.51 4.48
CA LYS A 54 -6.55 15.11 5.77
C LYS A 54 -5.27 14.51 6.36
N TYR A 55 -5.09 13.18 6.28
CA TYR A 55 -3.86 12.54 6.74
C TYR A 55 -2.61 13.07 6.03
N LYS A 56 -2.66 13.24 4.71
CA LYS A 56 -1.55 13.79 3.94
C LYS A 56 -1.24 15.23 4.37
N HIS A 57 -2.27 16.05 4.58
CA HIS A 57 -2.09 17.42 5.04
C HIS A 57 -1.41 17.43 6.41
N ASP A 58 -1.99 16.74 7.40
CA ASP A 58 -1.46 16.68 8.77
C ASP A 58 -0.03 16.13 8.82
N ALA A 59 0.31 15.16 7.96
CA ALA A 59 1.65 14.59 7.88
C ALA A 59 2.68 15.60 7.37
N TRP A 60 2.36 16.35 6.31
CA TRP A 60 3.27 17.35 5.74
C TRP A 60 3.31 18.65 6.53
N ASP A 61 2.20 19.08 7.12
CA ASP A 61 2.17 20.19 8.08
C ASP A 61 3.09 19.90 9.28
N ALA A 62 3.05 18.68 9.81
CA ALA A 62 3.93 18.29 10.90
C ALA A 62 5.42 18.25 10.50
N VAL A 63 5.74 18.02 9.23
CA VAL A 63 7.12 18.10 8.71
C VAL A 63 7.53 19.56 8.54
N LEU A 64 6.70 20.40 7.94
CA LEU A 64 6.99 21.83 7.74
C LEU A 64 7.17 22.56 9.09
N ALA A 65 6.33 22.25 10.07
CA ALA A 65 6.43 22.84 11.42
C ALA A 65 7.75 22.51 12.12
N GLN A 66 8.35 21.33 11.88
CA GLN A 66 9.69 20.99 12.41
C GLN A 66 10.80 21.87 11.83
N HIS A 67 10.54 22.49 10.68
CA HIS A 67 11.42 23.45 10.02
C HIS A 67 10.94 24.89 10.21
N GLY A 68 10.02 25.15 11.15
CA GLY A 68 9.50 26.50 11.43
C GLY A 68 8.73 27.12 10.27
N THR A 69 8.15 26.29 9.39
CA THR A 69 7.38 26.75 8.22
C THR A 69 5.90 26.40 8.40
N GLU A 70 5.03 27.37 8.19
CA GLU A 70 3.57 27.20 8.13
C GLU A 70 3.08 27.79 6.81
N ASP A 71 3.01 26.95 5.77
CA ASP A 71 2.67 27.38 4.40
C ASP A 71 1.83 26.30 3.71
N ILE A 72 0.55 26.62 3.49
CA ILE A 72 -0.45 25.75 2.87
C ILE A 72 -0.14 25.48 1.40
N GLU A 73 0.30 26.49 0.65
CA GLU A 73 0.61 26.35 -0.77
C GLU A 73 1.84 25.46 -0.97
N LEU A 74 2.86 25.66 -0.11
CA LEU A 74 4.03 24.80 -0.09
C LEU A 74 3.66 23.36 0.28
N ARG A 75 2.84 23.14 1.32
CA ARG A 75 2.36 21.80 1.72
C ARG A 75 1.70 21.08 0.55
N ASP A 76 0.75 21.74 -0.11
CA ASP A 76 -0.03 21.14 -1.20
C ASP A 76 0.87 20.85 -2.41
N SER A 77 1.83 21.74 -2.71
CA SER A 77 2.84 21.51 -3.75
C SER A 77 3.74 20.30 -3.45
N ILE A 78 4.12 20.09 -2.18
CA ILE A 78 4.92 18.94 -1.76
C ILE A 78 4.12 17.65 -1.86
N ILE A 79 2.85 17.65 -1.41
CA ILE A 79 1.96 16.50 -1.54
C ILE A 79 1.86 16.06 -3.00
N GLU A 80 1.59 17.00 -3.90
CA GLU A 80 1.44 16.74 -5.32
C GLU A 80 2.76 16.26 -5.95
N ARG A 81 3.88 16.94 -5.66
CA ARG A 81 5.19 16.54 -6.16
C ARG A 81 5.59 15.15 -5.68
N HIS A 82 5.40 14.86 -4.40
CA HIS A 82 5.69 13.56 -3.82
C HIS A 82 4.88 12.43 -4.47
N ARG A 83 3.59 12.67 -4.74
CA ARG A 83 2.73 11.73 -5.47
C ARG A 83 3.26 11.47 -6.87
N THR A 84 3.53 12.54 -7.62
CA THR A 84 3.97 12.46 -9.02
C THR A 84 5.32 11.76 -9.13
N GLU A 85 6.31 12.14 -8.31
CA GLU A 85 7.66 11.54 -8.34
C GLU A 85 7.67 10.07 -7.92
N ARG A 86 6.88 9.68 -6.92
CA ARG A 86 6.84 8.26 -6.52
C ARG A 86 6.13 7.41 -7.55
N THR A 87 5.05 7.92 -8.16
CA THR A 87 4.31 7.17 -9.18
C THR A 87 5.13 7.02 -10.46
N SER A 88 5.86 8.05 -10.89
CA SER A 88 6.70 7.99 -12.10
C SER A 88 7.92 7.06 -11.95
N ARG A 89 8.38 6.85 -10.71
CA ARG A 89 9.53 5.98 -10.40
C ARG A 89 9.11 4.57 -10.00
N LEU A 90 7.81 4.30 -9.87
CA LEU A 90 7.31 2.99 -9.50
C LEU A 90 7.43 2.03 -10.70
N ARG A 91 8.43 1.16 -10.63
CA ARG A 91 8.71 0.13 -11.61
C ARG A 91 9.16 -1.15 -10.92
N SER A 92 9.02 -2.29 -11.61
CA SER A 92 9.58 -3.55 -11.15
C SER A 92 11.11 -3.49 -11.06
N TYR A 93 11.70 -4.35 -10.23
CA TYR A 93 13.15 -4.55 -10.25
C TYR A 93 13.57 -5.23 -11.55
N LEU A 94 14.80 -4.96 -11.99
CA LEU A 94 15.37 -5.58 -13.19
C LEU A 94 15.28 -7.11 -13.09
N GLY A 95 14.79 -7.75 -14.16
CA GLY A 95 14.64 -9.21 -14.24
C GLY A 95 13.42 -9.80 -13.54
N VAL A 96 12.62 -9.01 -12.80
CA VAL A 96 11.41 -9.52 -12.14
C VAL A 96 10.37 -10.01 -13.16
N GLU A 97 10.18 -9.28 -14.24
CA GLU A 97 9.21 -9.66 -15.27
C GLU A 97 9.62 -10.98 -15.96
N GLU A 98 10.89 -11.11 -16.35
CA GLU A 98 11.42 -12.34 -16.93
C GLU A 98 11.30 -13.53 -15.97
N LEU A 99 11.63 -13.33 -14.70
CA LEU A 99 11.47 -14.34 -13.67
C LEU A 99 10.00 -14.76 -13.54
N LEU A 100 9.08 -13.81 -13.46
CA LEU A 100 7.65 -14.10 -13.32
C LEU A 100 7.11 -14.82 -14.56
N MET A 101 7.53 -14.47 -15.77
CA MET A 101 7.20 -15.22 -17.00
C MET A 101 7.69 -16.67 -16.92
N GLN A 102 8.93 -16.90 -16.51
CA GLN A 102 9.48 -18.25 -16.40
C GLN A 102 8.76 -19.09 -15.34
N VAL A 103 8.46 -18.52 -14.17
CA VAL A 103 7.84 -19.26 -13.07
C VAL A 103 6.35 -19.49 -13.32
N SER A 104 5.62 -18.48 -13.83
CA SER A 104 4.18 -18.60 -14.16
C SER A 104 3.88 -19.65 -15.23
N SER A 105 4.85 -19.96 -16.11
CA SER A 105 4.72 -21.06 -17.08
C SER A 105 4.68 -22.46 -16.43
N LYS A 106 5.15 -22.59 -15.18
CA LYS A 106 5.28 -23.85 -14.44
C LYS A 106 4.34 -23.95 -13.24
N TYR A 107 4.00 -22.84 -12.62
CA TYR A 107 3.23 -22.81 -11.38
C TYR A 107 2.22 -21.66 -11.38
N PRO A 108 0.99 -21.87 -10.84
CA PRO A 108 0.11 -20.76 -10.52
C PRO A 108 0.77 -19.88 -9.46
N LEU A 109 0.72 -18.56 -9.67
CA LEU A 109 1.32 -17.59 -8.76
C LEU A 109 0.24 -16.83 -7.99
N GLU A 110 0.40 -16.77 -6.68
CA GLU A 110 -0.42 -15.93 -5.79
C GLU A 110 0.49 -14.98 -5.03
N LEU A 111 0.03 -13.75 -4.81
CA LEU A 111 0.74 -12.73 -4.05
C LEU A 111 0.08 -12.51 -2.71
N VAL A 112 0.85 -12.67 -1.62
CA VAL A 112 0.42 -12.31 -0.26
C VAL A 112 1.23 -11.10 0.20
N THR A 113 0.58 -9.97 0.41
CA THR A 113 1.23 -8.70 0.81
C THR A 113 0.55 -8.09 2.04
N ASN A 114 1.32 -7.36 2.85
CA ASN A 114 0.71 -6.49 3.84
C ASN A 114 0.28 -5.18 3.18
N GLY A 115 -0.64 -4.47 3.81
CA GLY A 115 -1.12 -3.17 3.40
C GLY A 115 -2.56 -3.16 2.91
N SER A 116 -2.99 -2.00 2.43
CA SER A 116 -4.30 -1.78 1.84
C SER A 116 -4.48 -2.55 0.52
N PRO A 117 -5.68 -3.10 0.26
CA PRO A 117 -6.01 -3.69 -1.03
C PRO A 117 -5.85 -2.69 -2.19
N ALA A 118 -6.36 -1.46 -2.04
CA ALA A 118 -6.34 -0.45 -3.09
C ALA A 118 -4.90 0.00 -3.42
N VAL A 119 -4.10 0.29 -2.38
CA VAL A 119 -2.72 0.73 -2.55
C VAL A 119 -1.85 -0.35 -3.20
N GLN A 120 -2.01 -1.61 -2.78
CA GLN A 120 -1.19 -2.70 -3.31
C GLN A 120 -1.58 -3.07 -4.74
N ARG A 121 -2.87 -3.04 -5.09
CA ARG A 121 -3.32 -3.23 -6.48
C ARG A 121 -2.84 -2.11 -7.39
N PHE A 122 -2.97 -0.86 -6.95
CA PHE A 122 -2.42 0.30 -7.67
C PHE A 122 -0.92 0.14 -7.95
N LYS A 123 -0.15 -0.34 -6.97
CA LYS A 123 1.29 -0.54 -7.15
C LYS A 123 1.61 -1.59 -8.22
N LEU A 124 0.88 -2.71 -8.22
CA LEU A 124 1.07 -3.81 -9.16
C LEU A 124 0.69 -3.41 -10.58
N GLU A 125 -0.42 -2.69 -10.74
CA GLU A 125 -0.89 -2.20 -12.05
C GLU A 125 0.15 -1.26 -12.66
N ARG A 126 0.64 -0.29 -11.88
CA ARG A 126 1.67 0.65 -12.31
C ARG A 126 3.00 -0.01 -12.62
N ALA A 127 3.34 -1.09 -11.91
CA ALA A 127 4.53 -1.87 -12.18
C ALA A 127 4.38 -2.86 -13.35
N GLY A 128 3.19 -2.98 -13.94
CA GLY A 128 2.91 -3.95 -15.01
C GLY A 128 2.92 -5.41 -14.55
N LEU A 129 2.75 -5.67 -13.25
CA LEU A 129 2.90 -7.01 -12.67
C LEU A 129 1.58 -7.72 -12.33
N SER A 130 0.45 -7.02 -12.39
CA SER A 130 -0.85 -7.58 -11.97
C SER A 130 -1.22 -8.85 -12.73
N GLY A 131 -0.87 -8.95 -14.01
CA GLY A 131 -1.23 -10.08 -14.88
C GLY A 131 -0.55 -11.41 -14.53
N PHE A 132 0.50 -11.41 -13.69
CA PHE A 132 1.22 -12.63 -13.34
C PHE A 132 0.55 -13.44 -12.22
N PHE A 133 -0.33 -12.84 -11.42
CA PHE A 133 -0.87 -13.46 -10.21
C PHE A 133 -2.34 -13.83 -10.38
N SER A 134 -2.69 -15.10 -10.16
CA SER A 134 -4.08 -15.58 -10.14
C SER A 134 -4.84 -15.11 -8.90
N ALA A 135 -4.12 -14.71 -7.86
CA ALA A 135 -4.67 -14.15 -6.64
C ALA A 135 -3.74 -13.08 -6.05
N ILE A 136 -4.32 -12.00 -5.54
CA ILE A 136 -3.62 -11.00 -4.73
C ILE A 136 -4.38 -10.87 -3.42
N VAL A 137 -3.77 -11.36 -2.34
CA VAL A 137 -4.29 -11.27 -0.98
C VAL A 137 -3.50 -10.22 -0.23
N THR A 138 -4.19 -9.18 0.22
CA THR A 138 -3.63 -8.18 1.11
C THR A 138 -4.06 -8.43 2.55
N SER A 139 -3.26 -8.00 3.52
CA SER A 139 -3.65 -8.04 4.93
C SER A 139 -4.91 -7.22 5.20
N GLY A 140 -5.13 -6.12 4.46
CA GLY A 140 -6.36 -5.36 4.50
C GLY A 140 -7.59 -6.16 4.04
N ASP A 141 -7.43 -7.10 3.11
CA ASP A 141 -8.55 -7.95 2.72
C ASP A 141 -8.97 -8.95 3.82
N VAL A 142 -8.06 -9.31 4.74
CA VAL A 142 -8.30 -10.34 5.79
C VAL A 142 -8.33 -9.79 7.22
N GLY A 143 -7.93 -8.53 7.44
CA GLY A 143 -7.87 -7.88 8.76
C GLY A 143 -6.62 -8.20 9.60
N PHE A 144 -5.72 -9.07 9.11
CA PHE A 144 -4.50 -9.50 9.79
C PHE A 144 -3.31 -9.47 8.85
N GLY A 145 -2.18 -8.91 9.28
CA GLY A 145 -0.93 -8.83 8.52
C GLY A 145 0.07 -9.90 8.93
N LYS A 146 0.96 -10.24 8.00
CA LYS A 146 2.13 -11.08 8.30
C LYS A 146 2.92 -10.46 9.46
N PRO A 147 3.38 -11.25 10.45
CA PRO A 147 3.57 -12.70 10.40
C PRO A 147 2.37 -13.58 10.80
N ASP A 148 1.16 -13.02 10.99
CA ASP A 148 -0.04 -13.85 11.16
C ASP A 148 -0.20 -14.78 9.93
N PRO A 149 -0.54 -16.07 10.11
CA PRO A 149 -0.64 -17.02 9.00
C PRO A 149 -1.95 -16.87 8.19
N LYS A 150 -2.99 -16.19 8.70
CA LYS A 150 -4.30 -16.05 8.04
C LYS A 150 -4.25 -15.54 6.59
N PRO A 151 -3.42 -14.55 6.21
CA PRO A 151 -3.27 -14.13 4.82
C PRO A 151 -2.88 -15.26 3.87
N PHE A 152 -2.17 -16.29 4.35
CA PHE A 152 -1.75 -17.44 3.53
C PHE A 152 -2.84 -18.51 3.38
N TYR A 153 -3.78 -18.59 4.34
CA TYR A 153 -4.89 -19.56 4.25
C TYR A 153 -6.01 -19.10 3.35
N ARG A 154 -6.02 -17.83 2.96
CA ARG A 154 -7.02 -17.31 2.03
C ARG A 154 -6.72 -17.80 0.62
N ARG A 155 -7.16 -19.02 0.35
CA ARG A 155 -7.18 -19.61 -0.99
C ARG A 155 -8.14 -18.79 -1.84
N SER A 156 -7.70 -18.31 -3.00
CA SER A 156 -8.65 -17.79 -3.98
C SER A 156 -9.65 -18.91 -4.30
N ASN A 157 -10.93 -18.69 -4.01
CA ASN A 157 -12.03 -19.60 -4.36
C ASN A 157 -12.22 -19.77 -5.89
N HIS A 158 -11.21 -19.43 -6.71
CA HIS A 158 -11.20 -19.52 -8.17
C HIS A 158 -10.38 -20.70 -8.71
N LEU A 159 -9.79 -21.53 -7.85
CA LEU A 159 -9.09 -22.75 -8.27
C LEU A 159 -9.93 -24.01 -7.98
N VAL A 160 -11.10 -24.08 -8.60
CA VAL A 160 -11.76 -25.36 -8.93
C VAL A 160 -12.17 -25.30 -10.40
N SER A 161 -11.19 -25.40 -11.30
CA SER A 161 -11.32 -26.06 -12.60
C SER A 161 -10.02 -25.87 -13.37
N ILE A 162 -9.01 -26.71 -13.12
CA ILE A 162 -7.95 -26.93 -14.10
C ILE A 162 -7.72 -28.43 -14.23
N ARG A 163 -8.40 -28.98 -15.24
CA ARG A 163 -8.05 -30.13 -16.08
C ARG A 163 -7.66 -31.43 -15.37
N THR A 164 -8.65 -32.30 -15.20
CA THR A 164 -8.46 -33.73 -15.51
C THR A 164 -8.15 -33.84 -17.01
N ALA A 165 -6.90 -34.17 -17.36
CA ALA A 165 -6.56 -34.62 -18.70
C ALA A 165 -6.78 -36.16 -18.78
N PRO A 166 -7.17 -36.69 -19.95
CA PRO A 166 -7.56 -38.09 -20.16
C PRO A 166 -6.41 -39.09 -20.02
#